data_AF-A0A485PHG7-F1
#
_entry.id   AF-A0A485PHG7-F1
#
_cell.length_a   1.000
_cell.length_b   1.000
_cell.length_c   1.000
_cell.angle_alpha   90.00
_cell.angle_beta   90.00
_cell.angle_gamma   90.00
#
_symmetry.space_group_name_H-M   'P 1'
#
loop_
_entity.id
_entity.type
_entity.pdbx_description
1 polymer ?
#
loop_
_entity_poly.entity_id
_entity_poly.type
_entity_poly.pdbx_seq_one_letter_code
_entity_poly.pdbx_strand_id
1 'polypeptide(L)'
;MNFNELSELSQQADNVLLGACSQQHGDLVAVVLPQVPERWLVTLGCMRGGLIFMPGTIQMKAKDVLCMPQMSKARAIMAGDKVAQAVDTVTPDCPFLKTKLLLSEKSWNG
;
A
#
# COMPACT_ATOMS: atom_id res chain seq x y z
N MET A 1 17.38 -2.47 -12.88
CA MET A 1 16.00 -2.09 -13.23
C MET A 1 15.94 -1.46 -14.61
N ASN A 2 15.79 -2.31 -15.63
CA ASN A 2 15.45 -1.92 -16.98
C ASN A 2 13.92 -1.88 -17.14
N PHE A 3 13.39 -1.28 -18.21
CA PHE A 3 11.94 -1.14 -18.42
C PHE A 3 11.19 -2.48 -18.46
N ASN A 4 11.83 -3.54 -18.96
CA ASN A 4 11.22 -4.87 -18.98
C ASN A 4 11.02 -5.43 -17.56
N GLU A 5 12.04 -5.32 -16.71
CA GLU A 5 11.97 -5.74 -15.30
C GLU A 5 10.89 -4.96 -14.54
N LEU A 6 10.74 -3.65 -14.82
CA LEU A 6 9.70 -2.83 -14.22
C LEU A 6 8.29 -3.30 -14.63
N SER A 7 8.10 -3.70 -15.89
CA SER A 7 6.82 -4.23 -16.37
C SER A 7 6.45 -5.55 -15.69
N GLU A 8 7.42 -6.46 -15.57
CA GLU A 8 7.24 -7.75 -14.89
C GLU A 8 6.90 -7.55 -13.40
N LEU A 9 7.61 -6.65 -12.71
CA LEU A 9 7.37 -6.37 -11.30
C LEU A 9 6.03 -5.63 -11.08
N SER A 10 5.63 -4.74 -11.99
CA SER A 10 4.31 -4.11 -11.96
C SER A 10 3.19 -5.14 -12.14
N GLN A 11 3.37 -6.11 -13.04
CA GLN A 11 2.42 -7.22 -13.24
C GLN A 11 2.32 -8.09 -11.98
N GLN A 12 3.46 -8.38 -11.34
CA GLN A 12 3.49 -9.16 -10.10
C GLN A 12 2.82 -8.41 -8.95
N ALA A 13 3.07 -7.11 -8.82
CA ALA A 13 2.42 -6.27 -7.82
C ALA A 13 0.89 -6.28 -8.01
N ASP A 14 0.40 -6.12 -9.24
CA ASP A 14 -1.03 -6.21 -9.57
C ASP A 14 -1.64 -7.56 -9.17
N ASN A 15 -0.99 -8.66 -9.53
CA ASN A 15 -1.47 -10.00 -9.16
C ASN A 15 -1.55 -10.21 -7.64
N VAL A 16 -0.60 -9.68 -6.88
CA VAL A 16 -0.62 -9.72 -5.41
C VAL A 16 -1.76 -8.86 -4.86
N LEU A 17 -2.04 -7.72 -5.48
CA LEU A 17 -3.09 -6.81 -5.05
C LEU A 17 -4.50 -7.37 -5.31
N LEU A 18 -4.75 -7.82 -6.53
CA LEU A 18 -6.06 -8.36 -6.91
C LEU A 18 -6.29 -9.75 -6.31
N GLY A 19 -5.25 -10.60 -6.29
CA GLY A 19 -5.32 -11.96 -5.76
C GLY A 19 -5.16 -12.00 -4.24
N ALA A 20 -3.92 -11.87 -3.77
CA ALA A 20 -3.60 -12.08 -2.35
C ALA A 20 -4.24 -11.04 -1.42
N CYS A 21 -4.37 -9.79 -1.86
CA CYS A 21 -5.01 -8.72 -1.08
C CYS A 21 -6.54 -8.65 -1.31
N SER A 22 -7.09 -9.48 -2.21
CA SER A 22 -8.51 -9.53 -2.56
C SER A 22 -9.10 -8.16 -2.89
N GLN A 23 -8.30 -7.31 -3.54
CA GLN A 23 -8.73 -6.01 -4.00
C GLN A 23 -9.49 -6.14 -5.31
N GLN A 24 -10.43 -5.24 -5.52
CA GLN A 24 -11.22 -5.13 -6.72
C GLN A 24 -10.96 -3.79 -7.39
N HIS A 25 -11.21 -3.75 -8.70
CA HIS A 25 -11.16 -2.52 -9.47
C HIS A 25 -11.95 -1.40 -8.78
N GLY A 26 -11.35 -0.22 -8.62
CA GLY A 26 -11.93 0.92 -7.91
C GLY A 26 -11.72 0.91 -6.38
N ASP A 27 -11.13 -0.13 -5.81
CA ASP A 27 -10.77 -0.11 -4.39
C ASP A 27 -9.71 0.95 -4.08
N LEU A 28 -9.86 1.62 -2.94
CA LEU A 28 -8.88 2.58 -2.45
C LEU A 28 -7.78 1.88 -1.64
N VAL A 29 -6.53 2.21 -2.01
CA VAL A 29 -5.31 1.66 -1.42
C VAL A 29 -4.47 2.80 -0.85
N ALA A 30 -4.34 2.83 0.47
CA ALA A 30 -3.45 3.76 1.14
C ALA A 30 -2.01 3.28 1.07
N VAL A 31 -1.07 4.13 0.63
CA VAL A 31 0.35 3.80 0.50
C VAL A 31 1.19 4.74 1.36
N VAL A 32 1.69 4.24 2.50
CA VAL A 32 2.46 4.98 3.49
C VAL A 32 3.86 4.39 3.65
N LEU A 33 4.69 4.63 2.63
CA LEU A 33 6.07 4.11 2.54
C LEU A 33 7.08 5.26 2.51
N PRO A 34 8.36 5.07 2.87
CA PRO A 34 9.40 6.06 2.57
C PRO A 34 9.59 6.26 1.06
N GLN A 35 10.40 7.24 0.64
CA GLN A 35 10.74 7.46 -0.78
C GLN A 35 11.71 6.37 -1.29
N VAL A 36 11.23 5.14 -1.35
CA VAL A 36 11.96 3.96 -1.80
C VAL A 36 11.36 3.43 -3.12
N PRO A 37 12.12 2.67 -3.94
CA PRO A 37 11.65 2.17 -5.24
C PRO A 37 10.35 1.34 -5.16
N GLU A 38 10.16 0.62 -4.07
CA GLU A 38 8.98 -0.22 -3.80
C GLU A 38 7.68 0.61 -3.81
N ARG A 39 7.75 1.88 -3.39
CA ARG A 39 6.61 2.81 -3.47
C ARG A 39 6.14 3.00 -4.91
N TRP A 40 7.06 3.05 -5.88
CA TRP A 40 6.73 3.17 -7.29
C TRP A 40 6.14 1.88 -7.84
N LEU A 41 6.69 0.72 -7.46
CA LEU A 41 6.16 -0.58 -7.85
C LEU A 41 4.70 -0.76 -7.41
N VAL A 42 4.39 -0.42 -6.17
CA VAL A 42 3.03 -0.45 -5.63
C VAL A 42 2.12 0.51 -6.40
N THR A 43 2.57 1.74 -6.63
CA THR A 43 1.77 2.74 -7.36
C THR A 43 1.45 2.27 -8.77
N LEU A 44 2.44 1.70 -9.48
CA LEU A 44 2.27 1.13 -10.81
C LEU A 44 1.37 -0.12 -10.81
N GLY A 45 1.50 -0.99 -9.81
CA GLY A 45 0.60 -2.13 -9.60
C GLY A 45 -0.85 -1.67 -9.39
N CYS A 46 -1.07 -0.66 -8.55
CA CYS A 46 -2.39 -0.06 -8.37
C CYS A 46 -2.97 0.50 -9.67
N MET A 47 -2.18 1.27 -10.42
CA MET A 47 -2.62 1.81 -11.72
C MET A 47 -2.98 0.70 -12.70
N ARG A 48 -2.20 -0.39 -12.74
CA ARG A 48 -2.43 -1.54 -13.63
C ARG A 48 -3.69 -2.32 -13.24
N GLY A 49 -3.94 -2.53 -11.96
CA GLY A 49 -5.17 -3.15 -11.44
C GLY A 49 -6.40 -2.24 -11.44
N GLY A 50 -6.22 -0.97 -11.81
CA GLY A 50 -7.25 0.06 -11.75
C GLY A 50 -7.75 0.32 -10.32
N LEU A 51 -6.82 0.26 -9.38
CA LEU A 51 -7.00 0.61 -7.97
C LEU A 51 -6.70 2.10 -7.78
N ILE A 52 -7.42 2.74 -6.85
CA ILE A 52 -7.22 4.15 -6.54
C ILE A 52 -6.14 4.25 -5.46
N PHE A 53 -4.94 4.70 -5.85
CA PHE A 53 -3.85 4.88 -4.91
C PHE A 53 -4.01 6.20 -4.13
N MET A 54 -3.82 6.13 -2.81
CA MET A 54 -3.77 7.28 -1.93
C MET A 54 -2.40 7.37 -1.25
N PRO A 55 -1.56 8.35 -1.61
CA PRO A 55 -0.26 8.51 -0.96
C PRO A 55 -0.42 9.07 0.45
N GLY A 56 0.22 8.44 1.42
CA GLY A 56 0.42 8.96 2.77
C GLY A 56 1.90 9.29 3.03
N THR A 57 2.15 10.08 4.08
CA THR A 57 3.51 10.44 4.49
C THR A 57 3.94 9.57 5.67
N ILE A 58 5.23 9.23 5.75
CA ILE A 58 5.79 8.47 6.88
C ILE A 58 5.75 9.23 8.21
N GLN A 59 5.48 10.55 8.18
CA GLN A 59 5.36 11.40 9.35
C GLN A 59 3.95 11.36 9.96
N MET A 60 3.00 10.69 9.31
CA MET A 60 1.63 10.54 9.81
C MET A 60 1.65 9.84 11.16
N LYS A 61 1.05 10.48 12.17
CA LYS A 61 0.86 9.85 13.47
C LYS A 61 -0.31 8.87 13.37
N ALA A 62 -0.47 7.99 14.36
CA ALA A 62 -1.59 7.03 14.42
C ALA A 62 -2.94 7.71 14.08
N LYS A 63 -3.20 8.89 14.62
CA LYS A 63 -4.43 9.67 14.35
C LYS A 63 -4.65 9.99 12.86
N ASP A 64 -3.58 10.34 12.15
CA ASP A 64 -3.63 10.67 10.72
C ASP A 64 -3.75 9.38 9.89
N VAL A 65 -3.04 8.32 10.31
CA VAL A 65 -3.11 6.97 9.73
C VAL A 65 -4.51 6.37 9.89
N LEU A 66 -5.24 6.71 10.95
CA LEU A 66 -6.64 6.37 11.15
C LEU A 66 -7.57 7.24 10.28
N CYS A 67 -7.35 8.55 10.30
CA CYS A 67 -8.21 9.50 9.60
C CYS A 67 -8.25 9.22 8.08
N MET A 68 -7.12 8.84 7.49
CA MET A 68 -7.02 8.62 6.05
C MET A 68 -7.91 7.45 5.56
N PRO A 69 -7.80 6.20 6.05
CA PRO A 69 -8.71 5.11 5.71
C PRO A 69 -10.17 5.36 6.11
N GLN A 70 -10.42 6.08 7.21
CA GLN A 70 -11.77 6.42 7.65
C GLN A 70 -12.47 7.37 6.67
N MET A 71 -11.79 8.43 6.27
CA MET A 71 -12.33 9.44 5.35
C MET A 71 -12.47 8.88 3.93
N SER A 72 -11.51 8.05 3.51
CA SER A 72 -11.45 7.54 2.15
C SER A 72 -12.10 6.18 1.95
N LYS A 73 -12.48 5.51 3.05
CA LYS A 73 -12.94 4.12 3.07
C LYS A 73 -11.96 3.16 2.38
N ALA A 74 -10.67 3.43 2.55
CA ALA A 74 -9.61 2.58 1.99
C ALA A 74 -9.77 1.14 2.49
N ARG A 75 -9.73 0.20 1.55
CA ARG A 75 -9.87 -1.24 1.85
C ARG A 75 -8.54 -1.90 2.15
N ALA A 76 -7.44 -1.30 1.73
CA ALA A 76 -6.11 -1.76 2.12
C ALA A 76 -5.18 -0.59 2.47
N ILE A 77 -4.19 -0.91 3.30
CA ILE A 77 -3.07 -0.03 3.61
C ILE A 77 -1.76 -0.78 3.42
N MET A 78 -0.83 -0.13 2.72
CA MET A 78 0.56 -0.55 2.65
C MET A 78 1.39 0.38 3.51
N ALA A 79 2.08 -0.18 4.49
CA ALA A 79 2.92 0.58 5.40
C ALA A 79 4.33 0.00 5.45
N GLY A 80 5.31 0.87 5.60
CA GLY A 80 6.67 0.45 5.95
C GLY A 80 6.81 0.20 7.45
N ASP A 81 7.91 -0.45 7.85
CA ASP A 81 8.21 -0.81 9.25
C ASP A 81 8.01 0.36 10.24
N LYS A 82 8.39 1.58 9.83
CA LYS A 82 8.27 2.80 10.67
C LYS A 82 6.83 3.21 10.98
N VAL A 83 5.87 2.85 10.12
CA VAL A 83 4.46 3.26 10.24
C VAL A 83 3.58 2.06 10.62
N ALA A 84 4.09 0.84 10.51
CA ALA A 84 3.39 -0.40 10.82
C ALA A 84 2.74 -0.39 12.22
N GLN A 85 3.49 0.02 13.25
CA GLN A 85 2.99 0.10 14.62
C GLN A 85 1.82 1.09 14.76
N ALA A 86 1.89 2.22 14.05
CA ALA A 86 0.82 3.20 14.04
C ALA A 86 -0.44 2.64 13.35
N VAL A 87 -0.28 1.90 12.24
CA VAL A 87 -1.37 1.19 11.54
C VAL A 87 -2.03 0.15 12.42
N ASP A 88 -1.24 -0.67 13.11
CA ASP A 88 -1.78 -1.75 13.96
C ASP A 88 -2.58 -1.20 15.14
N THR A 89 -2.15 -0.07 15.70
CA THR A 89 -2.88 0.63 16.78
C THR A 89 -4.26 1.08 16.33
N VAL A 90 -4.44 1.45 15.05
CA VAL A 90 -5.67 2.07 14.52
C VAL A 90 -6.52 1.13 13.66
N THR A 91 -6.01 -0.07 13.40
CA THR A 91 -6.77 -1.14 12.74
C THR A 91 -8.10 -1.44 13.44
N PRO A 92 -8.18 -1.61 14.78
CA PRO A 92 -9.44 -1.97 15.43
C PRO A 92 -10.53 -0.93 15.24
N ASP A 93 -10.15 0.34 15.05
CA ASP A 93 -11.07 1.44 14.84
C ASP A 93 -11.48 1.59 13.36
N CYS A 94 -10.88 0.84 12.43
CA CYS A 94 -11.08 0.93 10.98
C CYS A 94 -11.80 -0.29 10.37
N PRO A 95 -13.15 -0.36 10.40
CA PRO A 95 -13.89 -1.53 9.91
C PRO A 95 -13.82 -1.73 8.39
N PHE A 96 -13.48 -0.67 7.64
CA PHE A 96 -13.33 -0.74 6.18
C PHE A 96 -11.99 -1.36 5.75
N LEU A 97 -11.00 -1.34 6.63
CA LEU A 97 -9.66 -1.82 6.35
C LEU A 97 -9.62 -3.35 6.43
N LYS A 98 -9.56 -4.01 5.26
CA LYS A 98 -9.55 -5.47 5.16
C LYS A 98 -8.14 -6.04 5.05
N THR A 99 -7.24 -5.31 4.41
CA THR A 99 -5.91 -5.81 4.09
C THR A 99 -4.82 -4.86 4.59
N LYS A 100 -3.80 -5.43 5.23
CA LYS A 100 -2.61 -4.72 5.68
C LYS A 100 -1.38 -5.36 5.04
N LEU A 101 -0.67 -4.60 4.22
CA LEU A 101 0.58 -5.04 3.64
C LEU A 101 1.73 -4.33 4.37
N LEU A 102 2.60 -5.11 4.99
CA LEU A 102 3.84 -4.61 5.56
C LEU A 102 4.96 -4.78 4.53
N LEU A 103 5.60 -3.67 4.17
CA LEU A 103 6.79 -3.67 3.33
C LEU A 103 8.00 -3.43 4.22
N SER A 104 8.77 -4.48 4.45
CA SER A 104 10.00 -4.36 5.21
C SER A 104 11.09 -3.73 4.34
N GLU A 105 11.87 -2.80 4.90
CA GLU A 105 12.97 -2.10 4.21
C GLU A 105 14.19 -3.03 3.93
N LYS A 106 13.99 -4.35 3.81
CA LYS A 106 15.04 -5.25 3.33
C LYS A 106 15.23 -4.96 1.85
N SER A 107 16.22 -4.12 1.58
CA SER A 107 16.74 -3.77 0.26
C SER A 107 16.49 -4.88 -0.75
N TRP A 108 15.75 -4.56 -1.81
CA TRP A 108 15.70 -5.34 -3.02
C TRP A 108 17.14 -5.62 -3.49
N ASN A 109 17.64 -6.81 -3.17
CA ASN A 109 18.87 -7.37 -3.73
C ASN A 109 18.45 -8.36 -4.81
N GLY A 110 18.35 -7.90 -6.05
CA GLY A 110 18.08 -8.75 -7.22
C GLY A 110 17.33 -8.00 -8.30
#